data_AF-A0A094CDU7-F1
#
_entry.id   AF-A0A094CDU7-F1
#
_cell.length_a   1.000
_cell.length_b   1.000
_cell.length_c   1.000
_cell.angle_alpha   90.00
_cell.angle_beta   90.00
_cell.angle_gamma   90.00
#
_symmetry.space_group_name_H-M   'P 1'
#
loop_
_entity.id
_entity.type
_entity.pdbx_description
1 polymer ?
#
loop_
_entity_poly.entity_id
_entity_poly.type
_entity_poly.pdbx_seq_one_letter_code
_entity_poly.pdbx_strand_id
1 'polypeptide(L)'
;MTFRNTFHLRHTGLTDIFVPCGGRPESIDLVTCNKIIQDGKSLIPYIVEGANLFIAQDAKLRLEAAGCILYKDASANKGGVTSSSLEVLASLSFDDAGFLKHMCVGADGQAPAFYKAYVAEVQEVIKRNARLEFEAIWRENAETGVARSVLSDTLSIAITKLDEELQNTELWHNEPLRRSVLRDALPKLLLDKIGLDAIIERVPDNYLRAIFGSYLASRFVYEFGTSTSQFAFFDFMSKRLAKLEAY
;
A
#
# COMPACT_ATOMS: atom_id res chain seq x y z
N MET A 1 15.33 28.22 -13.44
CA MET A 1 14.62 27.77 -12.22
C MET A 1 13.11 28.00 -12.27
N THR A 2 12.63 29.09 -12.88
CA THR A 2 11.19 29.42 -12.99
C THR A 2 10.36 28.31 -13.63
N PHE A 3 10.79 27.79 -14.78
CA PHE A 3 10.07 26.74 -15.50
C PHE A 3 9.79 25.49 -14.63
N ARG A 4 10.82 24.93 -13.99
CA ARG A 4 10.68 23.76 -13.11
C ARG A 4 9.65 23.99 -12.00
N ASN A 5 9.63 25.18 -11.40
CA ASN A 5 8.79 25.48 -10.24
C ASN A 5 7.36 25.90 -10.60
N THR A 6 7.06 26.17 -11.87
CA THR A 6 5.73 26.67 -12.29
C THR A 6 5.13 25.89 -13.45
N PHE A 7 5.83 24.88 -13.97
CA PHE A 7 5.37 24.08 -15.10
C PHE A 7 3.97 23.49 -14.88
N HIS A 8 3.73 22.96 -13.67
CA HIS A 8 2.47 22.35 -13.26
C HIS A 8 1.31 23.35 -13.12
N LEU A 9 1.58 24.66 -13.19
CA LEU A 9 0.58 25.72 -13.07
C LEU A 9 0.15 26.29 -14.43
N ARG A 10 0.68 25.75 -15.54
CA ARG A 10 0.41 26.28 -16.88
C ARG A 10 -0.95 25.82 -17.41
N HIS A 11 -1.70 26.73 -18.01
CA HIS A 11 -2.96 26.43 -18.68
C HIS A 11 -2.69 26.05 -20.13
N THR A 12 -2.39 24.78 -20.37
CA THR A 12 -2.23 24.25 -21.73
C THR A 12 -3.53 23.71 -22.29
N GLY A 13 -4.48 23.33 -21.44
CA GLY A 13 -5.70 22.62 -21.84
C GLY A 13 -5.48 21.19 -22.34
N LEU A 14 -4.27 20.63 -22.09
CA LEU A 14 -3.82 19.36 -22.67
C LEU A 14 -3.42 18.33 -21.60
N THR A 15 -3.93 18.47 -20.36
CA THR A 15 -3.54 17.59 -19.25
C THR A 15 -4.76 16.85 -18.72
N ASP A 16 -4.90 15.58 -19.09
CA ASP A 16 -5.95 14.70 -18.56
C ASP A 16 -5.58 14.16 -17.17
N ILE A 17 -4.29 13.83 -16.99
CA ILE A 17 -3.75 13.26 -15.76
C ILE A 17 -2.41 13.93 -15.43
N PHE A 18 -2.24 14.34 -14.18
CA PHE A 18 -0.98 14.85 -13.66
C PHE A 18 -0.43 13.93 -12.57
N VAL A 19 0.82 13.47 -12.74
CA VAL A 19 1.52 12.59 -11.81
C VAL A 19 2.83 13.26 -11.37
N PRO A 20 2.83 14.10 -10.33
CA PRO A 20 4.08 14.69 -9.84
C PRO A 20 4.95 13.59 -9.22
N CYS A 21 6.12 13.33 -9.80
CA CYS A 21 7.10 12.33 -9.31
C CYS A 21 8.39 12.96 -8.77
N GLY A 22 8.37 14.28 -8.52
CA GLY A 22 9.43 15.03 -7.88
C GLY A 22 9.02 16.49 -7.74
N GLY A 23 9.86 17.30 -7.11
CA GLY A 23 9.57 18.72 -6.88
C GLY A 23 9.81 19.11 -5.43
N ARG A 24 9.46 20.35 -5.09
CA ARG A 24 9.50 20.81 -3.70
C ARG A 24 8.21 20.39 -3.01
N PRO A 25 8.25 20.08 -1.70
CA PRO A 25 7.02 19.99 -0.91
C PRO A 25 6.18 21.25 -1.12
N GLU A 26 4.86 21.08 -1.11
CA GLU A 26 3.87 22.16 -1.25
C GLU A 26 4.08 23.01 -2.52
N SER A 27 4.55 22.38 -3.61
CA SER A 27 4.61 23.03 -4.93
C SER A 27 3.23 23.43 -5.44
N ILE A 28 2.18 22.77 -4.97
CA ILE A 28 0.79 23.23 -5.06
C ILE A 28 0.28 23.45 -3.62
N ASP A 29 0.04 24.71 -3.27
CA ASP A 29 -0.49 25.17 -1.99
C ASP A 29 -1.86 25.85 -2.16
N LEU A 30 -2.44 26.37 -1.08
CA LEU A 30 -3.75 27.03 -1.11
C LEU A 30 -3.82 28.26 -2.04
N VAL A 31 -2.67 28.90 -2.29
CA VAL A 31 -2.57 30.09 -3.13
C VAL A 31 -2.43 29.69 -4.60
N THR A 32 -1.53 28.77 -4.90
CA THR A 32 -1.17 28.34 -6.25
C THR A 32 -2.19 27.37 -6.86
N CYS A 33 -2.94 26.61 -6.04
CA CYS A 33 -4.04 25.77 -6.54
C CYS A 33 -5.12 26.58 -7.29
N ASN A 34 -5.29 27.87 -6.96
CA ASN A 34 -6.19 28.78 -7.70
C ASN A 34 -5.84 28.90 -9.17
N LYS A 35 -4.56 28.70 -9.54
CA LYS A 35 -4.17 28.76 -10.94
C LYS A 35 -4.72 27.56 -11.69
N ILE A 36 -4.78 26.39 -11.06
CA ILE A 36 -5.29 25.17 -11.70
C ILE A 36 -6.78 24.93 -11.45
N ILE A 37 -7.51 25.93 -10.93
CA ILE A 37 -8.96 25.94 -10.79
C ILE A 37 -9.50 27.14 -11.57
N GLN A 38 -10.39 26.89 -12.52
CA GLN A 38 -11.03 27.92 -13.33
C GLN A 38 -12.54 27.72 -13.32
N ASP A 39 -13.31 28.79 -13.13
CA ASP A 39 -14.78 28.77 -13.11
C ASP A 39 -15.35 27.71 -12.13
N GLY A 40 -14.68 27.54 -10.98
CA GLY A 40 -15.03 26.56 -9.94
C GLY A 40 -14.67 25.11 -10.28
N LYS A 41 -14.00 24.84 -11.41
CA LYS A 41 -13.61 23.50 -11.84
C LYS A 41 -12.10 23.34 -11.89
N SER A 42 -11.61 22.18 -11.48
CA SER A 42 -10.21 21.81 -11.68
C SER A 42 -9.92 21.73 -13.18
N LEU A 43 -8.83 22.37 -13.61
CA LEU A 43 -8.32 22.27 -14.98
C LEU A 43 -7.68 20.90 -15.26
N ILE A 44 -7.32 20.17 -14.20
CA ILE A 44 -6.72 18.84 -14.28
C ILE A 44 -7.73 17.84 -13.68
N PRO A 45 -8.31 16.94 -14.49
CA PRO A 45 -9.32 16.00 -14.02
C PRO A 45 -8.76 14.98 -13.00
N TYR A 46 -7.56 14.45 -13.22
CA TYR A 46 -6.95 13.44 -12.36
C TYR A 46 -5.56 13.86 -11.87
N ILE A 47 -5.33 13.72 -10.57
CA ILE A 47 -4.01 13.91 -9.97
C ILE A 47 -3.65 12.68 -9.15
N VAL A 48 -2.52 12.06 -9.47
CA VAL A 48 -1.96 10.94 -8.70
C VAL A 48 -0.61 11.38 -8.16
N GLU A 49 -0.58 11.77 -6.89
CA GLU A 49 0.58 12.41 -6.29
C GLU A 49 1.67 11.37 -5.99
N GLY A 50 2.65 11.20 -6.88
CA GLY A 50 3.75 10.24 -6.63
C GLY A 50 4.82 10.75 -5.66
N ALA A 51 5.08 12.06 -5.69
CA ALA A 51 6.07 12.73 -4.85
C ALA A 51 5.52 13.01 -3.46
N ASN A 52 6.36 12.80 -2.45
CA ASN A 52 6.00 13.05 -1.07
C ASN A 52 5.67 14.54 -0.86
N LEU A 53 4.48 14.82 -0.36
CA LEU A 53 3.98 16.13 0.05
C LEU A 53 4.04 17.22 -1.05
N PHE A 54 3.90 16.85 -2.33
CA PHE A 54 3.93 17.83 -3.43
C PHE A 54 2.77 18.84 -3.38
N ILE A 55 1.60 18.41 -2.89
CA ILE A 55 0.37 19.19 -2.77
C ILE A 55 0.05 19.35 -1.28
N ALA A 56 -0.18 20.57 -0.81
CA ALA A 56 -0.62 20.82 0.56
C ALA A 56 -2.01 20.22 0.82
N GLN A 57 -2.31 19.83 2.06
CA GLN A 57 -3.57 19.14 2.39
C GLN A 57 -4.82 20.00 2.10
N ASP A 58 -4.77 21.28 2.39
CA ASP A 58 -5.84 22.23 2.09
C ASP A 58 -6.05 22.43 0.58
N ALA A 59 -4.96 22.45 -0.20
CA ALA A 59 -5.00 22.47 -1.65
C ALA A 59 -5.63 21.19 -2.23
N LYS A 60 -5.34 20.01 -1.65
CA LYS A 60 -5.99 18.75 -2.05
C LYS A 60 -7.50 18.84 -1.90
N LEU A 61 -7.98 19.25 -0.72
CA LEU A 61 -9.42 19.42 -0.46
C LEU A 61 -10.08 20.39 -1.43
N ARG A 62 -9.40 21.50 -1.74
CA ARG A 62 -9.92 22.50 -2.67
C ARG A 62 -9.98 22.00 -4.11
N LEU A 63 -9.00 21.22 -4.56
CA LEU A 63 -8.99 20.60 -5.88
C LEU A 63 -10.10 19.55 -6.00
N GLU A 64 -10.27 18.72 -4.98
CA GLU A 64 -11.34 17.71 -4.94
C GLU A 64 -12.73 18.37 -4.95
N ALA A 65 -12.92 19.45 -4.18
CA ALA A 65 -14.16 20.24 -4.21
C ALA A 65 -14.43 20.88 -5.58
N ALA A 66 -13.38 21.16 -6.37
CA ALA A 66 -13.48 21.62 -7.75
C ALA A 66 -13.63 20.47 -8.79
N GLY A 67 -13.86 19.23 -8.33
CA GLY A 67 -14.11 18.07 -9.19
C GLY A 67 -12.86 17.28 -9.63
N CYS A 68 -11.68 17.58 -9.08
CA CYS A 68 -10.48 16.78 -9.33
C CYS A 68 -10.59 15.42 -8.62
N ILE A 69 -10.28 14.33 -9.33
CA ILE A 69 -10.05 13.02 -8.70
C ILE A 69 -8.59 12.97 -8.27
N LEU A 70 -8.35 13.10 -6.97
CA LEU A 70 -7.02 13.18 -6.39
C LEU A 70 -6.70 11.97 -5.51
N TYR A 71 -5.59 11.31 -5.78
CA TYR A 71 -4.98 10.32 -4.89
C TYR A 71 -3.71 10.91 -4.28
N LYS A 72 -3.69 11.03 -2.95
CA LYS A 72 -2.55 11.58 -2.22
C LYS A 72 -1.35 10.64 -2.24
N ASP A 73 -0.19 11.24 -2.03
CA ASP A 73 1.10 10.58 -1.90
C ASP A 73 1.10 9.37 -0.99
N ALA A 74 0.55 9.51 0.22
CA ALA A 74 0.51 8.44 1.21
C ALA A 74 -0.14 7.15 0.69
N SER A 75 -1.05 7.21 -0.30
CA SER A 75 -1.59 6.02 -0.99
C SER A 75 -0.82 5.69 -2.27
N ALA A 76 -0.50 6.70 -3.10
CA ALA A 76 0.04 6.49 -4.43
C ALA A 76 1.51 6.03 -4.47
N ASN A 77 2.30 6.29 -3.43
CA ASN A 77 3.74 6.02 -3.42
C ASN A 77 4.19 4.82 -2.56
N LYS A 78 3.25 4.01 -2.02
CA LYS A 78 3.53 2.85 -1.14
C LYS A 78 4.35 1.73 -1.80
N GLY A 79 4.52 1.75 -3.12
CA GLY A 79 5.30 0.76 -3.86
C GLY A 79 6.74 0.64 -3.37
N GLY A 80 7.39 1.75 -3.05
CA GLY A 80 8.76 1.76 -2.53
C GLY A 80 8.89 1.02 -1.21
N VAL A 81 8.05 1.38 -0.23
CA VAL A 81 8.01 0.72 1.09
C VAL A 81 7.69 -0.77 0.96
N THR A 82 6.74 -1.14 0.10
CA THR A 82 6.39 -2.55 -0.15
C THR A 82 7.59 -3.32 -0.69
N SER A 83 8.30 -2.77 -1.68
CA SER A 83 9.47 -3.43 -2.26
C SER A 83 10.61 -3.61 -1.25
N SER A 84 10.93 -2.58 -0.46
CA SER A 84 11.99 -2.66 0.55
C SER A 84 11.63 -3.63 1.68
N SER A 85 10.37 -3.66 2.13
CA SER A 85 9.93 -4.60 3.16
C SER A 85 10.04 -6.04 2.68
N LEU A 86 9.68 -6.32 1.43
CA LEU A 86 9.80 -7.67 0.85
C LEU A 86 11.27 -8.05 0.56
N GLU A 87 12.15 -7.09 0.31
CA GLU A 87 13.59 -7.34 0.23
C GLU A 87 14.18 -7.72 1.61
N VAL A 88 13.82 -6.98 2.65
CA VAL A 88 14.20 -7.32 4.04
C VAL A 88 13.65 -8.69 4.44
N LEU A 89 12.38 -8.98 4.14
CA LEU A 89 11.79 -10.31 4.38
C LEU A 89 12.60 -11.41 3.70
N ALA A 90 13.00 -11.22 2.44
CA ALA A 90 13.82 -12.21 1.73
C ALA A 90 15.17 -12.42 2.43
N SER A 91 15.82 -11.34 2.91
CA SER A 91 17.08 -11.44 3.67
C SER A 91 16.94 -12.18 4.99
N LEU A 92 15.83 -12.00 5.71
CA LEU A 92 15.54 -12.68 6.97
C LEU A 92 15.12 -14.15 6.77
N SER A 93 14.61 -14.49 5.58
CA SER A 93 14.11 -15.83 5.27
C SER A 93 15.22 -16.78 4.81
N PHE A 94 16.18 -16.28 4.03
CA PHE A 94 17.32 -17.08 3.57
C PHE A 94 18.39 -17.21 4.67
N ASP A 95 19.21 -18.26 4.58
CA ASP A 95 20.53 -18.24 5.21
C ASP A 95 21.51 -17.44 4.34
N ASP A 96 22.67 -17.07 4.89
CA ASP A 96 23.66 -16.21 4.21
C ASP A 96 24.05 -16.76 2.82
N ALA A 97 24.33 -18.06 2.75
CA ALA A 97 24.72 -18.72 1.50
C ALA A 97 23.58 -18.72 0.47
N GLY A 98 22.35 -18.98 0.91
CA GLY A 98 21.15 -18.94 0.08
C GLY A 98 20.83 -17.54 -0.42
N PHE A 99 20.96 -16.53 0.44
CA PHE A 99 20.72 -15.13 0.07
C PHE A 99 21.72 -14.67 -0.98
N LEU A 100 23.02 -14.88 -0.75
CA LEU A 100 24.08 -14.53 -1.71
C LEU A 100 23.86 -15.20 -3.06
N LYS A 101 23.42 -16.47 -3.08
CA LYS A 101 23.18 -17.22 -4.31
C LYS A 101 21.93 -16.76 -5.06
N HIS A 102 20.86 -16.40 -4.36
CA HIS A 102 19.54 -16.21 -4.96
C HIS A 102 19.11 -14.75 -5.10
N MET A 103 19.67 -13.85 -4.31
CA MET A 103 19.26 -12.44 -4.22
C MET A 103 20.36 -11.44 -4.60
N CYS A 104 21.64 -11.84 -4.59
CA CYS A 104 22.75 -10.94 -4.92
C CYS A 104 23.26 -11.12 -6.35
N VAL A 105 23.71 -10.03 -6.97
CA VAL A 105 24.37 -10.05 -8.28
C VAL A 105 25.72 -10.77 -8.17
N GLY A 106 25.97 -11.70 -9.09
CA GLY A 106 27.21 -12.47 -9.14
C GLY A 106 28.39 -11.65 -9.65
N ALA A 107 29.60 -12.23 -9.58
CA ALA A 107 30.82 -11.60 -10.12
C ALA A 107 30.77 -11.39 -11.65
N ASP A 108 29.87 -12.09 -12.35
CA ASP A 108 29.58 -11.91 -13.78
C ASP A 108 28.68 -10.70 -14.07
N GLY A 109 28.26 -9.97 -13.04
CA GLY A 109 27.36 -8.82 -13.15
C GLY A 109 25.91 -9.20 -13.46
N GLN A 110 25.56 -10.49 -13.45
CA GLN A 110 24.21 -10.94 -13.77
C GLN A 110 23.39 -11.15 -12.50
N ALA A 111 22.18 -10.60 -12.49
CA ALA A 111 21.22 -10.85 -11.42
C ALA A 111 20.69 -12.31 -11.53
N PRO A 112 20.60 -13.06 -10.40
CA PRO A 112 20.10 -14.43 -10.39
C PRO A 112 18.69 -14.55 -10.97
N ALA A 113 18.39 -15.71 -11.58
CA ALA A 113 17.05 -15.98 -12.12
C ALA A 113 15.96 -15.90 -11.04
N PHE A 114 16.27 -16.34 -9.81
CA PHE A 114 15.36 -16.24 -8.67
C PHE A 114 15.05 -14.78 -8.34
N TYR A 115 16.08 -13.92 -8.20
CA TYR A 115 15.89 -12.48 -7.94
C TYR A 115 15.00 -11.82 -9.00
N LYS A 116 15.24 -12.08 -10.29
CA LYS A 116 14.42 -11.52 -11.38
C LYS A 116 12.95 -11.94 -11.26
N ALA A 117 12.69 -13.22 -10.97
CA ALA A 117 11.33 -13.72 -10.74
C ALA A 117 10.70 -13.13 -9.47
N TYR A 118 11.49 -12.97 -8.41
CA TYR A 118 11.06 -12.38 -7.15
C TYR A 118 10.67 -10.91 -7.31
N VAL A 119 11.45 -10.11 -8.04
CA VAL A 119 11.11 -8.73 -8.38
C VAL A 119 9.77 -8.66 -9.14
N ALA A 120 9.52 -9.58 -10.08
CA ALA A 120 8.24 -9.64 -10.79
C ALA A 120 7.08 -9.97 -9.84
N GLU A 121 7.26 -10.91 -8.91
CA GLU A 121 6.25 -11.21 -7.88
C GLU A 121 5.99 -10.01 -6.96
N VAL A 122 7.03 -9.31 -6.51
CA VAL A 122 6.92 -8.08 -5.71
C VAL A 122 6.12 -7.01 -6.45
N GLN A 123 6.34 -6.83 -7.75
CA GLN A 123 5.55 -5.91 -8.57
C GLN A 123 4.07 -6.30 -8.61
N GLU A 124 3.74 -7.58 -8.68
CA GLU A 124 2.35 -8.05 -8.61
C GLU A 124 1.72 -7.83 -7.22
N VAL A 125 2.49 -7.98 -6.14
CA VAL A 125 2.05 -7.62 -4.78
C VAL A 125 1.72 -6.12 -4.71
N ILE A 126 2.61 -5.25 -5.23
CA ILE A 126 2.38 -3.79 -5.27
C ILE A 126 1.11 -3.46 -6.05
N LYS A 127 0.93 -4.02 -7.25
CA LYS A 127 -0.27 -3.80 -8.07
C LYS A 127 -1.55 -4.25 -7.36
N ARG A 128 -1.51 -5.42 -6.71
CA ARG A 128 -2.65 -5.95 -5.95
C ARG A 128 -3.01 -5.05 -4.77
N ASN A 129 -2.02 -4.61 -4.00
CA ASN A 129 -2.25 -3.73 -2.85
C ASN A 129 -2.79 -2.36 -3.29
N ALA A 130 -2.19 -1.77 -4.34
CA ALA A 130 -2.67 -0.53 -4.94
C ALA A 130 -4.12 -0.64 -5.41
N ARG A 131 -4.50 -1.77 -6.04
CA ARG A 131 -5.89 -2.01 -6.46
C ARG A 131 -6.84 -2.05 -5.28
N LEU A 132 -6.53 -2.79 -4.22
CA LEU A 132 -7.43 -2.91 -3.05
C LEU A 132 -7.67 -1.55 -2.38
N GLU A 133 -6.61 -0.78 -2.18
CA GLU A 133 -6.72 0.54 -1.58
C GLU A 133 -7.46 1.52 -2.50
N PHE A 134 -7.21 1.47 -3.80
CA PHE A 134 -7.94 2.26 -4.78
C PHE A 134 -9.44 1.97 -4.73
N GLU A 135 -9.84 0.70 -4.78
CA GLU A 135 -11.24 0.28 -4.75
C GLU A 135 -11.92 0.67 -3.43
N ALA A 136 -11.22 0.54 -2.30
CA ALA A 136 -11.72 0.98 -1.00
C ALA A 136 -11.96 2.50 -0.99
N ILE A 137 -10.95 3.31 -1.34
CA ILE A 137 -11.09 4.78 -1.40
C ILE A 137 -12.19 5.19 -2.38
N TRP A 138 -12.27 4.52 -3.53
CA TRP A 138 -13.24 4.83 -4.57
C TRP A 138 -14.67 4.58 -4.08
N ARG A 139 -14.92 3.40 -3.50
CA ARG A 139 -16.21 3.03 -2.93
C ARG A 139 -16.63 3.98 -1.82
N GLU A 140 -15.76 4.20 -0.82
CA GLU A 140 -16.06 5.07 0.32
C GLU A 140 -16.35 6.52 -0.13
N ASN A 141 -15.61 7.04 -1.12
CA ASN A 141 -15.89 8.36 -1.66
C ASN A 141 -17.26 8.41 -2.36
N ALA A 142 -17.60 7.40 -3.16
CA ALA A 142 -18.88 7.34 -3.86
C ALA A 142 -20.07 7.25 -2.90
N GLU A 143 -19.92 6.55 -1.78
CA GLU A 143 -20.97 6.35 -0.77
C GLU A 143 -21.13 7.55 0.17
N THR A 144 -20.02 8.17 0.59
CA THR A 144 -20.02 9.18 1.66
C THR A 144 -19.82 10.61 1.18
N GLY A 145 -19.25 10.80 -0.02
CA GLY A 145 -18.81 12.10 -0.52
C GLY A 145 -17.56 12.66 0.17
N VAL A 146 -16.96 11.95 1.14
CA VAL A 146 -15.74 12.38 1.83
C VAL A 146 -14.56 12.41 0.84
N ALA A 147 -13.73 13.46 0.91
CA ALA A 147 -12.57 13.62 0.05
C ALA A 147 -11.63 12.41 0.11
N ARG A 148 -11.13 11.95 -1.05
CA ARG A 148 -10.22 10.80 -1.19
C ARG A 148 -8.93 10.99 -0.41
N SER A 149 -8.43 12.22 -0.34
CA SER A 149 -7.26 12.56 0.48
C SER A 149 -7.50 12.31 1.97
N VAL A 150 -8.73 12.51 2.48
CA VAL A 150 -9.11 12.22 3.87
C VAL A 150 -9.35 10.72 4.07
N LEU A 151 -10.00 10.07 3.10
CA LEU A 151 -10.25 8.62 3.15
C LEU A 151 -8.94 7.81 3.17
N SER A 152 -7.94 8.23 2.43
CA SER A 152 -6.58 7.65 2.47
C SER A 152 -6.01 7.62 3.89
N ASP A 153 -6.07 8.75 4.62
CA ASP A 153 -5.61 8.82 6.00
C ASP A 153 -6.49 7.97 6.94
N THR A 154 -7.80 8.05 6.76
CA THR A 154 -8.76 7.33 7.61
C THR A 154 -8.58 5.81 7.50
N LEU A 155 -8.44 5.29 6.28
CA LEU A 155 -8.16 3.86 6.03
C LEU A 155 -6.80 3.46 6.60
N SER A 156 -5.76 4.28 6.41
CA SER A 156 -4.43 3.97 6.94
C SER A 156 -4.43 3.89 8.47
N ILE A 157 -5.08 4.84 9.15
CA ILE A 157 -5.20 4.86 10.61
C ILE A 157 -5.97 3.63 11.11
N ALA A 158 -7.07 3.27 10.44
CA ALA A 158 -7.86 2.10 10.79
C ALA A 158 -7.05 0.79 10.65
N ILE A 159 -6.27 0.66 9.57
CA ILE A 159 -5.41 -0.50 9.33
C ILE A 159 -4.32 -0.59 10.41
N THR A 160 -3.60 0.50 10.66
CA THR A 160 -2.51 0.50 11.66
C THR A 160 -3.03 0.17 13.05
N LYS A 161 -4.16 0.76 13.46
CA LYS A 161 -4.76 0.48 14.76
C LYS A 161 -5.16 -0.98 14.90
N LEU A 162 -5.84 -1.54 13.88
CA LEU A 162 -6.27 -2.94 13.92
C LEU A 162 -5.07 -3.90 13.85
N ASP A 163 -4.02 -3.57 13.10
CA ASP A 163 -2.77 -4.33 13.06
C ASP A 163 -2.12 -4.39 14.46
N GLU A 164 -1.96 -3.24 15.13
CA GLU A 164 -1.42 -3.17 16.49
C GLU A 164 -2.25 -3.99 17.51
N GLU A 165 -3.57 -3.96 17.39
CA GLU A 165 -4.46 -4.81 18.20
C GLU A 165 -4.19 -6.29 17.89
N LEU A 166 -4.19 -6.69 16.61
CA LEU A 166 -4.03 -8.08 16.17
C LEU A 166 -2.69 -8.70 16.55
N GLN A 167 -1.60 -7.92 16.52
CA GLN A 167 -0.27 -8.38 16.93
C GLN A 167 -0.24 -8.87 18.39
N ASN A 168 -1.14 -8.36 19.23
CA ASN A 168 -1.24 -8.67 20.66
C ASN A 168 -2.40 -9.63 20.99
N THR A 169 -3.14 -10.12 20.00
CA THR A 169 -4.27 -11.03 20.23
C THR A 169 -3.85 -12.50 20.41
N GLU A 170 -4.70 -13.25 21.11
CA GLU A 170 -4.62 -14.71 21.19
C GLU A 170 -4.78 -15.42 19.83
N LEU A 171 -5.25 -14.72 18.79
CA LEU A 171 -5.37 -15.28 17.44
C LEU A 171 -4.01 -15.69 16.88
N TRP A 172 -2.93 -15.03 17.29
CA TRP A 172 -1.56 -15.42 16.93
C TRP A 172 -1.19 -16.81 17.44
N HIS A 173 -1.71 -17.21 18.60
CA HIS A 173 -1.43 -18.50 19.23
C HIS A 173 -2.24 -19.65 18.62
N ASN A 174 -3.25 -19.35 17.79
CA ASN A 174 -3.92 -20.35 16.95
C ASN A 174 -3.01 -20.71 15.77
N GLU A 175 -2.22 -21.78 15.93
CA GLU A 175 -1.24 -22.20 14.94
C GLU A 175 -1.82 -22.48 13.53
N PRO A 176 -2.93 -23.23 13.37
CA PRO A 176 -3.56 -23.40 12.06
C PRO A 176 -3.91 -22.08 11.38
N LEU A 177 -4.51 -21.15 12.12
CA LEU A 177 -4.86 -19.81 11.61
C LEU A 177 -3.59 -19.02 11.24
N ARG A 178 -2.62 -18.94 12.14
CA ARG A 178 -1.34 -18.26 11.93
C ARG A 178 -0.66 -18.74 10.66
N ARG A 179 -0.52 -20.06 10.50
CA ARG A 179 0.13 -20.66 9.33
C ARG A 179 -0.63 -20.38 8.04
N SER A 180 -1.97 -20.43 8.08
CA SER A 180 -2.79 -20.05 6.92
C SER A 180 -2.60 -18.59 6.52
N VAL A 181 -2.64 -17.67 7.48
CA VAL A 181 -2.45 -16.24 7.21
C VAL A 181 -1.07 -15.96 6.62
N LEU A 182 -0.02 -16.54 7.20
CA LEU A 182 1.34 -16.38 6.69
C LEU A 182 1.50 -16.95 5.27
N ARG A 183 0.85 -18.06 4.92
CA ARG A 183 0.87 -18.59 3.54
C ARG A 183 0.25 -17.63 2.54
N ASP A 184 -0.80 -16.92 2.92
CA ASP A 184 -1.43 -15.95 2.04
C ASP A 184 -0.66 -14.63 1.96
N ALA A 185 -0.01 -14.23 3.05
CA ALA A 185 0.68 -12.95 3.18
C ALA A 185 2.07 -12.96 2.56
N LEU A 186 2.79 -14.08 2.65
CA LEU A 186 4.17 -14.21 2.20
C LEU A 186 4.25 -14.44 0.67
N PRO A 187 5.31 -13.95 0.00
CA PRO A 187 5.53 -14.24 -1.42
C PRO A 187 5.63 -15.74 -1.70
N LYS A 188 4.95 -16.21 -2.75
CA LYS A 188 4.90 -17.62 -3.12
C LYS A 188 6.28 -18.15 -3.48
N LEU A 189 7.13 -17.36 -4.15
CA LEU A 189 8.47 -17.81 -4.50
C LEU A 189 9.34 -18.07 -3.27
N LEU A 190 9.20 -17.29 -2.19
CA LEU A 190 9.90 -17.58 -0.93
C LEU A 190 9.36 -18.84 -0.27
N LEU A 191 8.03 -19.00 -0.22
CA LEU A 191 7.39 -20.20 0.33
C LEU A 191 7.83 -21.46 -0.42
N ASP A 192 7.80 -21.44 -1.75
CA ASP A 192 8.17 -22.57 -2.60
C ASP A 192 9.67 -22.88 -2.51
N LYS A 193 10.52 -21.86 -2.27
CA LYS A 193 11.98 -21.99 -2.25
C LYS A 193 12.56 -22.39 -0.89
N ILE A 194 12.00 -21.87 0.20
CA ILE A 194 12.53 -21.99 1.56
C ILE A 194 11.65 -22.89 2.42
N GLY A 195 10.33 -22.86 2.18
CA GLY A 195 9.34 -23.53 3.02
C GLY A 195 8.89 -22.65 4.20
N LEU A 196 7.60 -22.74 4.54
CA LEU A 196 7.01 -21.93 5.61
C LEU A 196 7.66 -22.17 6.98
N ASP A 197 8.00 -23.42 7.31
CA ASP A 197 8.56 -23.76 8.62
C ASP A 197 9.92 -23.09 8.84
N ALA A 198 10.81 -23.15 7.84
CA ALA A 198 12.10 -22.49 7.89
C ALA A 198 11.98 -20.96 7.93
N ILE A 199 10.99 -20.38 7.24
CA ILE A 199 10.71 -18.93 7.33
C ILE A 199 10.28 -18.56 8.76
N ILE A 200 9.36 -19.33 9.36
CA ILE A 200 8.89 -19.08 10.73
C ILE A 200 10.04 -19.20 11.75
N GLU A 201 10.96 -20.14 11.55
CA GLU A 201 12.11 -20.33 12.42
C GLU A 201 13.13 -19.18 12.33
N ARG A 202 13.37 -18.66 11.12
CA ARG A 202 14.44 -17.67 10.85
C ARG A 202 13.99 -16.22 11.04
N VAL A 203 12.75 -15.91 10.66
CA VAL A 203 12.24 -14.54 10.72
C VAL A 203 11.84 -14.20 12.17
N PRO A 204 12.26 -13.05 12.71
CA PRO A 204 11.88 -12.65 14.07
C PRO A 204 10.37 -12.67 14.31
N ASP A 205 9.93 -13.18 15.48
CA ASP A 205 8.50 -13.36 15.83
C ASP A 205 7.72 -12.04 15.72
N ASN A 206 8.30 -10.92 16.15
CA ASN A 206 7.68 -9.59 16.02
C ASN A 206 7.44 -9.19 14.56
N TYR A 207 8.32 -9.58 13.64
CA TYR A 207 8.16 -9.31 12.20
C TYR A 207 7.05 -10.18 11.61
N LEU A 208 6.97 -11.45 12.01
CA LEU A 208 5.88 -12.34 11.58
C LEU A 208 4.52 -11.91 12.13
N ARG A 209 4.46 -11.44 13.39
CA ARG A 209 3.25 -10.83 13.98
C ARG A 209 2.80 -9.61 13.19
N ALA A 210 3.72 -8.72 12.82
CA ALA A 210 3.40 -7.55 12.01
C ALA A 210 2.88 -7.93 10.61
N ILE A 211 3.46 -8.95 9.96
CA ILE A 211 2.92 -9.46 8.68
C ILE A 211 1.51 -10.02 8.87
N PHE A 212 1.29 -10.80 9.93
CA PHE A 212 -0.01 -11.39 10.25
C PHE A 212 -1.09 -10.33 10.50
N GLY A 213 -0.80 -9.36 11.36
CA GLY A 213 -1.72 -8.29 11.71
C GLY A 213 -2.02 -7.39 10.53
N SER A 214 -0.99 -6.89 9.84
CA SER A 214 -1.16 -6.01 8.68
C SER A 214 -1.92 -6.68 7.53
N TYR A 215 -1.69 -7.98 7.29
CA TYR A 215 -2.41 -8.73 6.27
C TYR A 215 -3.91 -8.85 6.60
N LEU A 216 -4.26 -9.26 7.82
CA LEU A 216 -5.67 -9.37 8.22
C LEU A 216 -6.35 -7.99 8.27
N ALA A 217 -5.69 -7.01 8.89
CA ALA A 217 -6.21 -5.66 9.06
C ALA A 217 -6.50 -4.98 7.72
N SER A 218 -5.53 -5.01 6.79
CA SER A 218 -5.72 -4.39 5.47
C SER A 218 -6.84 -5.05 4.67
N ARG A 219 -6.94 -6.39 4.68
CA ARG A 219 -8.03 -7.10 3.97
C ARG A 219 -9.40 -6.76 4.53
N PHE A 220 -9.51 -6.74 5.84
CA PHE A 220 -10.74 -6.39 6.52
C PHE A 220 -11.15 -4.94 6.24
N VAL A 221 -10.26 -3.97 6.45
CA VAL A 221 -10.58 -2.55 6.26
C VAL A 221 -10.86 -2.21 4.80
N TYR A 222 -10.14 -2.81 3.84
CA TYR A 222 -10.43 -2.58 2.42
C TYR A 222 -11.75 -3.21 1.97
N GLU A 223 -12.16 -4.34 2.55
CA GLU A 223 -13.42 -5.01 2.22
C GLU A 223 -14.63 -4.33 2.86
N PHE A 224 -14.53 -3.93 4.13
CA PHE A 224 -15.67 -3.47 4.93
C PHE A 224 -15.66 -1.97 5.28
N GLY A 225 -14.62 -1.22 4.88
CA GLY A 225 -14.49 0.20 5.15
C GLY A 225 -13.97 0.53 6.55
N THR A 226 -14.09 1.80 6.97
CA THR A 226 -13.59 2.27 8.27
C THR A 226 -14.64 2.21 9.39
N SER A 227 -15.92 2.11 9.04
CA SER A 227 -17.05 2.06 9.99
C SER A 227 -17.38 0.62 10.41
N THR A 228 -16.35 -0.19 10.66
CA THR A 228 -16.50 -1.61 10.95
C THR A 228 -16.75 -1.86 12.42
N SER A 229 -17.76 -2.68 12.74
CA SER A 229 -18.01 -3.15 14.09
C SER A 229 -17.14 -4.37 14.43
N GLN A 230 -16.95 -4.63 15.73
CA GLN A 230 -16.32 -5.86 16.21
C GLN A 230 -17.03 -7.12 15.70
N PHE A 231 -18.36 -7.05 15.49
CA PHE A 231 -19.14 -8.13 14.90
C PHE A 231 -18.79 -8.40 13.43
N ALA A 232 -18.53 -7.35 12.63
CA ALA A 232 -18.08 -7.52 11.25
C ALA A 232 -16.70 -8.20 11.21
N PHE A 233 -15.80 -7.83 12.11
CA PHE A 233 -14.50 -8.50 12.23
C PHE A 233 -14.65 -9.96 12.66
N PHE A 234 -15.54 -10.24 13.61
CA PHE A 234 -15.83 -11.62 14.01
C PHE A 234 -16.38 -12.47 12.86
N ASP A 235 -17.32 -11.95 12.06
CA ASP A 235 -17.85 -12.65 10.88
C ASP A 235 -16.76 -12.90 9.83
N PHE A 236 -15.92 -11.89 9.55
CA PHE A 236 -14.76 -12.01 8.67
C PHE A 236 -13.82 -13.15 9.12
N MET A 237 -13.48 -13.18 10.41
CA MET A 237 -12.62 -14.22 10.98
C MET A 237 -13.30 -15.59 11.00
N SER A 238 -14.60 -15.66 11.29
CA SER A 238 -15.37 -16.91 11.31
C SER A 238 -15.41 -17.56 9.92
N LYS A 239 -15.64 -16.77 8.87
CA LYS A 239 -15.56 -17.22 7.47
C LYS A 239 -14.18 -17.76 7.12
N ARG A 240 -13.11 -17.15 7.65
CA ARG A 240 -11.73 -17.59 7.43
C ARG A 240 -11.45 -18.91 8.15
N LEU A 241 -11.88 -19.06 9.41
CA LEU A 241 -11.70 -20.28 10.18
C LEU A 241 -12.49 -21.45 9.57
N ALA A 242 -13.72 -21.22 9.10
CA ALA A 242 -14.51 -22.24 8.42
C ALA A 242 -13.82 -22.78 7.14
N LYS A 243 -13.05 -21.94 6.42
CA LYS A 243 -12.25 -22.39 5.27
C LYS A 243 -11.08 -23.30 5.67
N LEU A 244 -10.63 -23.27 6.92
CA LEU A 244 -9.55 -24.14 7.41
C LEU A 244 -10.07 -25.52 7.78
N GLU A 245 -11.30 -25.61 8.30
CA GLU A 245 -11.94 -26.88 8.66
C GLU A 245 -12.41 -27.68 7.43
N ALA A 246 -12.48 -27.04 6.27
CA ALA A 246 -12.87 -27.65 5.00
C ALA A 246 -11.74 -28.43 4.29
N TYR A 247 -10.53 -28.47 4.87
CA TYR A 247 -9.35 -29.19 4.36
C TYR A 247 -8.75 -30.08 5.45
#